data_AF-A0A2K3M990-F1
#
_entry.id   AF-A0A2K3M990-F1
#
_cell.length_a   1.000
_cell.length_b   1.000
_cell.length_c   1.000
_cell.angle_alpha   90.00
_cell.angle_beta   90.00
_cell.angle_gamma   90.00
#
_symmetry.space_group_name_H-M   'P 1'
#
loop_
_entity.id
_entity.type
_entity.pdbx_description
1 polymer ?
#
loop_
_entity_poly.entity_id
_entity_poly.type
_entity_poly.pdbx_seq_one_letter_code
_entity_poly.pdbx_strand_id
1 'polypeptide(L)'
;MTLLNPTFSVEYLKYIGYPSDLSSTIRVTRRRHVDRQKLRSERNVLQCFIFGPMKAGKSALLNSFNGRPYSEVYNPTNKDRYAVNAVDISKENKKYLVLREISEGGVTKLLANKESLASCDIAVFVHD
;
A
#
# COMPACT_ATOMS: atom_id res chain seq x y z
N MET A 1 -2.27 2.54 8.04
CA MET A 1 -2.20 3.90 8.61
C MET A 1 -0.77 4.44 8.63
N THR A 2 0.17 3.85 9.36
CA THR A 2 1.54 4.40 9.56
C THR A 2 2.32 4.69 8.29
N LEU A 3 2.21 3.83 7.26
CA LEU A 3 2.88 4.06 5.97
C LEU A 3 2.37 5.32 5.26
N LEU A 4 1.05 5.58 5.32
CA LEU A 4 0.40 6.67 4.59
C LEU A 4 0.37 7.96 5.41
N ASN A 5 0.18 7.84 6.72
CA ASN A 5 0.06 8.97 7.63
C ASN A 5 0.65 8.62 9.02
N PRO A 6 1.96 8.80 9.19
CA PRO A 6 2.63 8.50 10.45
C PRO A 6 2.15 9.42 11.58
N THR A 7 1.87 10.70 11.30
CA THR A 7 1.40 11.68 12.30
C THR A 7 0.09 11.24 12.95
N PHE A 8 -0.92 10.89 12.13
CA PHE A 8 -2.18 10.35 12.64
C PHE A 8 -1.97 9.06 13.43
N SER A 9 -1.01 8.23 13.03
CA SER A 9 -0.74 6.99 13.77
C SER A 9 -0.22 7.27 15.18
N VAL A 10 0.66 8.26 15.35
CA VAL A 10 1.13 8.70 16.69
C VAL A 10 -0.01 9.31 17.51
N GLU A 11 -0.87 10.11 16.90
CA GLU A 11 -2.02 10.71 17.57
C GLU A 11 -2.98 9.64 18.11
N TYR A 12 -3.28 8.61 17.30
CA TYR A 12 -4.08 7.47 17.75
C TYR A 12 -3.42 6.69 18.89
N LEU A 13 -2.09 6.51 18.84
CA LEU A 13 -1.35 5.88 19.95
C LEU A 13 -1.48 6.68 21.26
N LYS A 14 -1.45 8.02 21.19
CA LYS A 14 -1.74 8.88 22.35
C LYS A 14 -3.16 8.68 22.85
N TYR A 15 -4.13 8.69 21.94
CA TYR A 15 -5.55 8.58 22.29
C TYR A 15 -5.89 7.27 23.01
N ILE A 16 -5.30 6.15 22.59
CA ILE A 16 -5.50 4.84 23.25
C ILE A 16 -4.65 4.67 24.53
N GLY A 17 -3.91 5.68 24.95
CA GLY A 17 -3.08 5.64 26.16
C GLY A 17 -1.86 4.72 26.02
N TYR A 18 -1.22 4.67 24.86
CA TYR A 18 -0.02 3.86 24.66
C TYR A 18 1.06 4.23 25.70
N PRO A 19 1.52 3.28 26.54
CA PRO A 19 2.22 3.60 27.77
C PRO A 19 3.71 3.89 27.59
N SER A 20 4.28 3.59 26.43
CA SER A 20 5.71 3.70 26.17
C SER A 20 6.05 4.95 25.36
N ASP A 21 7.33 5.24 25.24
CA ASP A 21 7.80 6.36 24.44
C ASP A 21 7.40 6.22 22.96
N LEU A 22 6.57 7.16 22.50
CA LEU A 22 6.06 7.23 21.15
C LEU A 22 7.17 7.37 20.11
N SER A 23 8.33 7.94 20.49
CA SER A 23 9.46 8.08 19.57
C SER A 23 9.99 6.73 19.07
N SER A 24 9.84 5.67 19.88
CA SER A 24 10.27 4.31 19.57
C SER A 24 9.27 3.50 18.73
N THR A 25 8.03 3.99 18.58
CA THR A 25 6.93 3.25 17.94
C THR A 25 6.97 3.29 16.42
N ILE A 26 7.63 4.30 15.84
CA ILE A 26 7.76 4.47 14.39
C ILE A 26 9.21 4.26 13.99
N ARG A 27 9.46 3.18 13.27
CA ARG A 27 10.76 2.95 12.64
C ARG A 27 10.83 3.63 11.27
N VAL A 28 11.65 4.65 11.15
CA VAL A 28 11.99 5.25 9.86
C VAL A 28 12.98 4.34 9.13
N THR A 29 12.63 3.96 7.89
CA THR A 29 13.52 3.15 7.04
C THR A 29 14.44 4.04 6.22
N ARG A 30 15.62 3.52 5.84
CA ARG A 30 16.56 4.26 4.99
C ARG A 30 15.98 4.53 3.59
N ARG A 31 16.64 5.43 2.86
CA ARG A 31 16.26 5.80 1.49
C ARG A 31 16.29 4.57 0.57
N ARG A 32 15.23 4.40 -0.24
CA ARG A 32 15.06 3.28 -1.19
C ARG A 32 16.23 3.14 -2.18
N HIS A 33 16.84 4.26 -2.57
CA HIS A 33 18.01 4.26 -3.48
C HIS A 33 19.17 3.41 -2.94
N VAL A 34 19.41 3.44 -1.62
CA VAL A 34 20.46 2.64 -0.97
C VAL A 34 20.12 1.15 -1.03
N ASP A 35 18.85 0.79 -0.83
CA ASP A 35 18.40 -0.62 -0.95
C ASP A 35 18.57 -1.15 -2.36
N ARG A 36 18.27 -0.33 -3.39
CA ARG A 36 18.42 -0.70 -4.80
C ARG A 36 19.88 -0.93 -5.18
N GLN A 37 20.78 -0.05 -4.75
CA GLN A 37 22.22 -0.24 -4.97
C GLN A 37 22.76 -1.52 -4.33
N LYS A 38 22.24 -1.89 -3.17
CA LYS A 38 22.65 -3.10 -2.43
C LYS A 38 21.87 -4.36 -2.82
N LEU A 39 20.87 -4.26 -3.69
CA LEU A 39 19.92 -5.33 -4.03
C LEU A 39 19.31 -6.03 -2.80
N ARG A 40 19.19 -5.29 -1.68
CA ARG A 40 18.73 -5.82 -0.39
C ARG A 40 17.97 -4.74 0.36
N SER A 41 16.69 -5.02 0.65
CA SER A 41 15.85 -4.14 1.46
C SER A 41 15.48 -4.80 2.80
N GLU A 42 15.55 -4.00 3.85
CA GLU A 42 15.08 -4.35 5.19
C GLU A 42 13.63 -3.90 5.43
N ARG A 43 12.98 -3.27 4.43
CA ARG A 43 11.60 -2.82 4.55
C ARG A 43 10.66 -4.01 4.67
N ASN A 44 9.75 -3.95 5.65
CA ASN A 44 8.74 -4.98 5.86
C ASN A 44 7.37 -4.61 5.28
N VAL A 45 7.18 -3.35 4.88
CA VAL A 45 5.95 -2.86 4.26
C VAL A 45 6.29 -2.35 2.87
N LEU A 46 5.58 -2.83 1.86
CA LEU A 46 5.75 -2.44 0.47
C LEU A 46 4.41 -1.95 -0.09
N GLN A 47 4.43 -0.89 -0.88
CA GLN A 47 3.24 -0.33 -1.51
C GLN A 47 3.14 -0.72 -2.98
N CYS A 48 2.04 -1.35 -3.34
CA CYS A 48 1.73 -1.75 -4.72
C CYS A 48 0.64 -0.84 -5.29
N PHE A 49 0.89 -0.20 -6.43
CA PHE A 49 -0.14 0.54 -7.16
C PHE A 49 -0.74 -0.37 -8.23
N ILE A 50 -2.07 -0.46 -8.24
CA ILE A 50 -2.82 -1.30 -9.17
C ILE A 50 -3.49 -0.41 -10.20
N PHE A 51 -2.99 -0.50 -11.42
CA PHE A 51 -3.44 0.23 -12.60
C PHE A 51 -4.26 -0.70 -13.51
N GLY A 52 -5.09 -0.09 -14.37
CA GLY A 52 -5.91 -0.81 -15.34
C GLY A 52 -7.21 -0.05 -15.65
N PRO A 53 -7.88 -0.36 -16.77
CA PRO A 53 -9.11 0.32 -17.17
C PRO A 53 -10.28 0.02 -16.21
N MET A 54 -11.37 0.77 -16.35
CA MET A 54 -12.63 0.44 -15.65
C MET A 54 -13.03 -1.01 -15.97
N LYS A 55 -13.57 -1.71 -14.96
CA LYS A 55 -14.03 -3.11 -15.04
C LYS A 55 -12.95 -4.19 -15.27
N ALA A 56 -11.66 -3.85 -15.35
CA ALA A 56 -10.55 -4.83 -15.46
C ALA A 56 -10.32 -5.72 -14.22
N GLY A 57 -11.28 -5.88 -13.31
CA GLY A 57 -11.11 -6.74 -12.12
C GLY A 57 -10.18 -6.21 -11.02
N LYS A 58 -9.69 -4.96 -11.09
CA LYS A 58 -8.79 -4.39 -10.05
C LYS A 58 -9.33 -4.55 -8.62
N SER A 59 -10.59 -4.19 -8.39
CA SER A 59 -11.19 -4.27 -7.05
C SER A 59 -11.41 -5.73 -6.60
N ALA A 60 -11.64 -6.65 -7.54
CA ALA A 60 -11.71 -8.08 -7.25
C ALA A 60 -10.35 -8.62 -6.79
N LEU A 61 -9.24 -8.16 -7.40
CA LEU A 61 -7.88 -8.48 -6.94
C LEU A 61 -7.64 -8.01 -5.50
N LEU A 62 -8.02 -6.78 -5.15
CA LEU A 62 -7.90 -6.28 -3.77
C LEU A 62 -8.76 -7.10 -2.78
N ASN A 63 -9.97 -7.48 -3.18
CA ASN A 63 -10.87 -8.25 -2.33
C ASN A 63 -10.34 -9.68 -2.09
N SER A 64 -9.90 -10.35 -3.16
CA SER A 64 -9.31 -11.68 -3.12
C SER A 64 -8.05 -11.71 -2.24
N PHE A 65 -7.22 -10.65 -2.30
CA PHE A 65 -6.03 -10.53 -1.45
C PHE A 65 -6.34 -10.55 0.07
N ASN A 66 -7.54 -10.12 0.46
CA ASN A 66 -8.02 -10.18 1.84
C ASN A 66 -8.94 -11.39 2.12
N GLY A 67 -8.99 -12.37 1.22
CA GLY A 67 -9.87 -13.55 1.35
C GLY A 67 -11.36 -13.24 1.22
N ARG A 68 -11.74 -12.09 0.65
CA ARG A 68 -13.15 -11.74 0.43
C ARG A 68 -13.64 -12.37 -0.88
N PRO A 69 -14.87 -12.91 -0.90
CA PRO A 69 -15.43 -13.50 -2.11
C PRO A 69 -15.59 -12.46 -3.23
N TYR A 70 -15.66 -12.96 -4.46
CA TYR A 70 -16.03 -12.14 -5.61
C TYR A 70 -17.47 -11.62 -5.45
N SER A 71 -17.72 -10.41 -5.96
CA SER A 71 -19.05 -9.80 -5.99
C SER A 71 -19.30 -9.27 -7.38
N GLU A 72 -20.45 -9.62 -7.95
CA GLU A 72 -20.90 -9.12 -9.26
C GLU A 72 -21.37 -7.66 -9.20
N VAL A 73 -21.56 -7.10 -8.00
CA VAL A 73 -22.01 -5.72 -7.83
C VAL A 73 -20.87 -4.77 -8.17
N TYR A 74 -20.98 -4.13 -9.35
CA TYR A 74 -20.03 -3.13 -9.79
C TYR A 74 -20.20 -1.83 -9.01
N ASN A 75 -19.15 -1.46 -8.28
CA ASN A 75 -19.04 -0.18 -7.60
C ASN A 75 -17.88 0.61 -8.21
N PRO A 76 -18.14 1.70 -8.95
CA PRO A 76 -17.09 2.53 -9.52
C PRO A 76 -16.10 3.02 -8.46
N THR A 77 -14.81 2.94 -8.77
CA THR A 77 -13.73 3.42 -7.90
C THR A 77 -13.64 4.94 -7.96
N ASN A 78 -14.50 5.62 -7.20
CA ASN A 78 -14.53 7.09 -7.12
C ASN A 78 -13.50 7.66 -6.13
N LYS A 79 -12.90 6.81 -5.29
CA LYS A 79 -11.86 7.14 -4.31
C LYS A 79 -10.80 6.04 -4.28
N ASP A 80 -9.61 6.37 -3.79
CA ASP A 80 -8.55 5.39 -3.58
C ASP A 80 -9.05 4.24 -2.68
N ARG A 81 -8.91 3.01 -3.19
CA ARG A 81 -9.22 1.80 -2.42
C ARG A 81 -7.91 1.14 -2.00
N TYR A 82 -7.87 0.69 -0.75
CA TYR A 82 -6.71 0.03 -0.20
C TYR A 82 -7.05 -1.38 0.29
N ALA A 83 -6.11 -2.31 0.11
CA ALA A 83 -6.10 -3.61 0.77
C ALA A 83 -4.72 -3.85 1.37
N VAL A 84 -4.66 -4.46 2.55
CA VAL A 84 -3.39 -4.74 3.23
C VAL A 84 -3.45 -6.14 3.79
N ASN A 85 -2.44 -6.94 3.50
CA ASN A 85 -2.31 -8.27 4.07
C ASN A 85 -0.82 -8.63 4.24
N ALA A 86 -0.57 -9.58 5.14
CA ALA A 86 0.73 -10.20 5.30
C ALA A 86 0.94 -11.28 4.23
N VAL A 87 2.15 -11.35 3.70
CA VAL A 87 2.60 -12.34 2.73
C VAL A 87 3.86 -12.99 3.28
N ASP A 88 3.80 -14.31 3.42
CA ASP A 88 4.93 -15.12 3.88
C ASP A 88 5.85 -15.40 2.68
N ILE A 89 7.06 -14.82 2.67
CA ILE A 89 8.07 -15.06 1.64
C ILE A 89 8.85 -16.34 1.95
N SER A 90 9.10 -16.59 3.23
CA SER A 90 9.69 -17.81 3.76
C SER A 90 9.22 -18.01 5.20
N LYS A 91 9.54 -19.15 5.82
CA LYS A 91 9.10 -19.48 7.20
C LYS A 91 9.37 -18.38 8.24
N GLU A 92 10.45 -17.61 8.06
CA GLU A 92 10.87 -16.56 9.01
C GLU A 92 10.77 -15.13 8.44
N ASN A 93 10.33 -14.98 7.18
CA ASN A 93 10.30 -13.68 6.52
C ASN A 93 8.89 -13.34 6.04
N LYS A 94 8.24 -12.44 6.78
CA LYS A 94 6.92 -11.90 6.46
C LYS A 94 7.04 -10.47 5.97
N LYS A 95 6.30 -10.14 4.91
CA LYS A 95 6.14 -8.77 4.41
C LYS A 95 4.68 -8.40 4.42
N TYR A 96 4.39 -7.11 4.53
CA TYR A 96 3.06 -6.55 4.37
C TYR A 96 2.99 -5.87 3.01
N LEU A 97 2.05 -6.28 2.17
CA LEU A 97 1.75 -5.58 0.93
C LEU A 97 0.56 -4.66 1.16
N VAL A 98 0.73 -3.40 0.77
CA VAL A 98 -0.32 -2.38 0.76
C VAL A 98 -0.71 -2.17 -0.70
N LEU A 99 -1.79 -2.79 -1.12
CA LEU A 99 -2.37 -2.62 -2.44
C LEU A 99 -3.18 -1.32 -2.46
N ARG A 100 -2.89 -0.43 -3.42
CA ARG A 100 -3.65 0.80 -3.70
C ARG A 100 -4.22 0.70 -5.10
N GLU A 101 -5.54 0.62 -5.20
CA GLU A 101 -6.22 0.70 -6.48
C GLU A 101 -6.19 2.14 -7.00
N ILE A 102 -5.69 2.33 -8.22
CA ILE A 102 -5.71 3.60 -8.92
C ILE A 102 -6.93 3.64 -9.84
N SER A 103 -7.80 4.61 -9.63
CA SER A 103 -8.92 4.86 -10.55
C SER A 103 -8.42 5.46 -11.86
N GLU A 104 -9.18 5.32 -12.93
CA GLU A 104 -8.80 5.81 -14.26
C GLU A 104 -8.51 7.32 -14.25
N GLY A 105 -9.41 8.14 -13.69
CA GLY A 105 -9.18 9.57 -13.49
C GLY A 105 -8.08 9.90 -12.46
N GLY A 106 -7.73 8.94 -11.59
CA GLY A 106 -6.63 9.05 -10.65
C GLY A 106 -5.25 8.94 -11.31
N VAL A 107 -5.14 8.23 -12.45
CA VAL A 107 -3.87 8.06 -13.18
C VAL A 107 -3.32 9.40 -13.62
N THR A 108 -4.13 10.22 -14.30
CA THR A 108 -3.70 11.55 -14.78
C THR A 108 -3.22 12.43 -13.62
N LYS A 109 -3.92 12.40 -12.47
CA LYS A 109 -3.53 13.14 -11.27
C LYS A 109 -2.21 12.64 -10.67
N LEU A 110 -2.00 11.32 -10.64
CA LEU A 110 -0.75 10.73 -10.17
C LEU A 110 0.43 11.06 -11.08
N LEU A 111 0.21 11.04 -12.40
CA LEU A 111 1.26 11.33 -13.38
C LEU A 111 1.59 12.83 -13.47
N ALA A 112 0.67 13.71 -13.06
CA ALA A 112 0.90 15.15 -13.04
C ALA A 112 2.01 15.57 -12.06
N ASN A 113 2.22 14.82 -10.97
CA ASN A 113 3.33 15.05 -10.03
C ASN A 113 4.19 13.80 -9.90
N LYS A 114 5.46 13.88 -10.33
CA LYS A 114 6.45 12.79 -10.25
C LYS A 114 6.64 12.27 -8.82
N GLU A 115 6.46 13.12 -7.80
CA GLU A 115 6.59 12.74 -6.39
C GLU A 115 5.46 11.80 -5.93
N SER A 116 4.29 11.85 -6.58
CA SER A 116 3.16 10.96 -6.25
C SER A 116 3.51 9.48 -6.43
N LEU A 117 4.40 9.18 -7.38
CA LEU A 117 4.89 7.83 -7.64
C LEU A 117 6.05 7.41 -6.74
N ALA A 118 6.65 8.34 -5.98
CA ALA A 118 7.78 8.03 -5.11
C ALA A 118 7.41 7.01 -4.01
N SER A 119 6.14 6.98 -3.60
CA SER A 119 5.61 6.00 -2.64
C SER A 119 5.43 4.61 -3.24
N CYS A 120 5.23 4.47 -4.54
CA CYS A 120 5.04 3.18 -5.22
C CYS A 120 6.33 2.35 -5.21
N ASP A 121 6.31 1.18 -4.56
CA ASP A 121 7.40 0.19 -4.64
C ASP A 121 7.21 -0.72 -5.85
N ILE A 122 5.96 -1.12 -6.14
CA ILE A 122 5.59 -2.10 -7.17
C ILE A 122 4.40 -1.56 -7.97
N ALA A 123 4.48 -1.58 -9.30
CA ALA A 123 3.35 -1.28 -10.18
C ALA A 123 2.77 -2.57 -10.75
N VAL A 124 1.45 -2.75 -10.64
CA VAL A 124 0.71 -3.88 -11.20
C VAL A 124 -0.26 -3.34 -12.23
N PHE A 125 -0.19 -3.85 -13.45
CA PHE A 125 -1.09 -3.49 -14.54
C PHE A 125 -2.04 -4.65 -14.78
N VAL A 126 -3.33 -4.43 -14.54
CA VAL A 126 -4.38 -5.43 -14.71
C VAL A 126 -5.15 -5.15 -15.98
N HIS A 127 -5.38 -6.19 -16.78
CA HIS A 127 -6.19 -6.18 -17.98
C HIS A 127 -7.17 -7.36 -17.94
N ASP A 128 -8.24 -7.25 -18.74
CA ASP A 128 -9.15 -8.35 -19.09
C ASP A 128 -8.80 -8.78 -20.51
#